data_AF-A0A0R2EXR4-F1
#
_entry.id   AF-A0A0R2EXR4-F1
#
_cell.length_a   1.000
_cell.length_b   1.000
_cell.length_c   1.000
_cell.angle_alpha   90.00
_cell.angle_beta   90.00
_cell.angle_gamma   90.00
#
_symmetry.space_group_name_H-M   'P 1'
#
loop_
_entity.id
_entity.type
_entity.pdbx_description
1 polymer ?
#
loop_
_entity_poly.entity_id
_entity_poly.type
_entity_poly.pdbx_seq_one_letter_code
_entity_poly.pdbx_strand_id
1 'polypeptide(L)'
;MIIATGSVDINEATKLAQIASNSASDLADKMKNTVATMDGKTTVSTSTPFDDGKEHNEGDMWTVINNDVASAMYIYTDGQWQVKKWDQQALSVKQLSALTADLGHVTAGTIESAIINGAQINGGAITGTSIIENSSNGTITLDQGGFSAISNGNYLKFVSGNSNGYTKIRGSLDIDSINVGVSYIEGQTFSAYGGNNTHIGSENAWTYLAEKIKCGATNGGNPAISPTIGTDIYFHNQAGSTIDIHGGTFYAHGTALKSALSAKRDITDYDPDEALAAIMNTDIKKWKYKDADNSANSQHIGPIIDDVNAIGDKTASIANDMVSTDDNGDYFLNESNTISILLAALKKSNQRIDELSYRIAQLERKNVQ
;
A
#
# COMPACT_ATOMS: atom_id res chain seq x y z
N MET A 1 -14.37 -116.83 -19.06
CA MET A 1 -13.12 -116.06 -18.91
C MET A 1 -12.68 -115.64 -20.31
N ILE A 2 -12.92 -114.40 -20.69
CA ILE A 2 -12.49 -113.83 -21.97
C ILE A 2 -11.34 -112.89 -21.62
N ILE A 3 -10.13 -113.22 -22.06
CA ILE A 3 -8.96 -112.34 -21.94
C ILE A 3 -8.82 -111.66 -23.30
N ALA A 4 -9.17 -110.37 -23.36
CA ALA A 4 -8.94 -109.54 -24.53
C ALA A 4 -7.48 -109.08 -24.54
N THR A 5 -6.70 -109.58 -25.49
CA THR A 5 -5.35 -109.09 -25.79
C THR A 5 -5.47 -107.92 -26.79
N GLY A 6 -5.47 -106.69 -26.29
CA GLY A 6 -5.29 -105.50 -27.13
C GLY A 6 -3.79 -105.28 -27.39
N SER A 7 -3.30 -105.72 -28.54
CA SER A 7 -1.95 -105.41 -29.02
C SER A 7 -1.93 -104.03 -29.68
N VAL A 8 -1.12 -103.12 -29.15
CA VAL A 8 -0.76 -101.85 -29.81
C VAL A 8 0.06 -102.18 -31.05
N ASP A 9 -0.35 -101.64 -32.20
CA ASP A 9 0.28 -101.87 -33.50
C ASP A 9 1.71 -101.28 -33.48
N ILE A 10 2.72 -102.12 -33.75
CA ILE A 10 4.16 -101.79 -33.66
C ILE A 10 4.53 -100.52 -34.45
N ASN A 11 3.77 -100.24 -35.52
CA ASN A 11 3.99 -99.06 -36.37
C ASN A 11 3.70 -97.72 -35.68
N GLU A 12 2.75 -97.68 -34.75
CA GLU A 12 2.39 -96.43 -34.05
C GLU A 12 3.41 -96.08 -32.95
N ALA A 13 3.91 -97.10 -32.25
CA ALA A 13 5.02 -96.96 -31.32
C ALA A 13 6.30 -96.44 -32.00
N THR A 14 6.56 -96.87 -33.24
CA THR A 14 7.75 -96.44 -33.99
C THR A 14 7.64 -94.97 -34.44
N LYS A 15 6.45 -94.51 -34.84
CA LYS A 15 6.23 -93.09 -35.17
C LYS A 15 6.41 -92.17 -33.96
N LEU A 16 5.87 -92.53 -32.81
CA LEU A 16 6.03 -91.76 -31.58
C LEU A 16 7.50 -91.70 -31.14
N ALA A 17 8.25 -92.80 -31.28
CA ALA A 17 9.68 -92.82 -31.01
C ALA A 17 10.47 -91.89 -31.94
N GLN A 18 10.13 -91.85 -33.23
CA GLN A 18 10.80 -90.96 -34.19
C GLN A 18 10.55 -89.47 -33.90
N ILE A 19 9.32 -89.10 -33.54
CA ILE A 19 8.96 -87.72 -33.18
C ILE A 19 9.67 -87.28 -31.90
N ALA A 20 9.76 -88.17 -30.91
CA ALA A 20 10.51 -87.93 -29.68
C ALA A 20 12.00 -87.72 -29.97
N SER A 21 12.60 -88.55 -30.83
CA SER A 21 14.01 -88.43 -31.23
C SER A 21 14.30 -87.10 -31.94
N ASN A 22 13.45 -86.68 -32.87
CA ASN A 22 13.66 -85.43 -33.61
C ASN A 22 13.51 -84.20 -32.70
N SER A 23 12.51 -84.21 -31.81
CA SER A 23 12.30 -83.13 -30.83
C SER A 23 13.46 -83.04 -29.83
N ALA A 24 14.02 -84.17 -29.42
CA ALA A 24 15.20 -84.21 -28.55
C ALA A 24 16.45 -83.64 -29.25
N SER A 25 16.62 -83.89 -30.54
CA SER A 25 17.74 -83.34 -31.31
C SER A 25 17.66 -81.82 -31.46
N ASP A 26 16.46 -81.28 -31.76
CA ASP A 26 16.26 -79.82 -31.89
C ASP A 26 16.45 -79.09 -30.54
N LEU A 27 16.04 -79.72 -29.43
CA LEU A 27 16.33 -79.23 -28.09
C LEU A 27 17.84 -79.25 -27.81
N ALA A 28 18.56 -80.30 -28.20
CA ALA A 28 20.00 -80.42 -27.98
C ALA A 28 20.80 -79.33 -28.72
N ASP A 29 20.41 -78.98 -29.95
CA ASP A 29 21.09 -77.93 -30.72
C ASP A 29 20.80 -76.52 -30.15
N LYS A 30 19.56 -76.26 -29.70
CA LYS A 30 19.22 -75.02 -28.97
C LYS A 30 19.94 -74.93 -27.62
N MET A 31 20.06 -76.05 -26.92
CA MET A 31 20.82 -76.13 -25.67
C MET A 31 22.32 -75.91 -25.87
N LYS A 32 22.94 -76.41 -26.94
CA LYS A 32 24.37 -76.16 -27.24
C LYS A 32 24.73 -74.67 -27.27
N ASN A 33 23.91 -73.86 -27.95
CA ASN A 33 24.14 -72.42 -28.03
C ASN A 33 23.86 -71.68 -26.72
N THR A 34 23.04 -72.26 -25.83
CA THR A 34 22.70 -71.67 -24.52
C THR A 34 23.70 -72.10 -23.43
N VAL A 35 24.20 -73.33 -23.48
CA VAL A 35 25.16 -73.92 -22.53
C VAL A 35 26.57 -73.34 -22.70
N ALA A 36 26.99 -72.97 -23.92
CA ALA A 36 28.27 -72.28 -24.14
C ALA A 36 28.41 -70.97 -23.33
N THR A 37 27.29 -70.36 -22.91
CA THR A 37 27.32 -69.18 -22.03
C THR A 37 27.18 -69.48 -20.53
N MET A 38 26.92 -70.74 -20.14
CA MET A 38 26.65 -71.13 -18.75
C MET A 38 27.76 -71.94 -18.07
N ASP A 39 28.65 -72.59 -18.83
CA ASP A 39 29.70 -73.47 -18.28
C ASP A 39 31.07 -72.78 -18.08
N GLY A 40 31.19 -71.50 -18.41
CA GLY A 40 32.41 -70.73 -18.18
C GLY A 40 32.70 -70.60 -16.68
N LYS A 41 33.85 -71.11 -16.22
CA LYS A 41 34.31 -70.92 -14.84
C LYS A 41 34.85 -69.50 -14.67
N THR A 42 34.46 -68.85 -13.57
CA THR A 42 35.06 -67.57 -13.16
C THR A 42 36.21 -67.82 -12.19
N THR A 43 37.42 -67.52 -12.63
CA THR A 43 38.64 -67.49 -11.80
C THR A 43 38.89 -66.08 -11.28
N VAL A 44 39.19 -65.97 -9.99
CA VAL A 44 39.60 -64.73 -9.33
C VAL A 44 41.03 -64.89 -8.86
N SER A 45 41.93 -63.99 -9.26
CA SER A 45 43.36 -64.06 -8.96
C SER A 45 43.95 -62.69 -8.65
N THR A 46 45.11 -62.64 -7.99
CA THR A 46 45.91 -61.41 -7.82
C THR A 46 46.87 -61.16 -8.98
N SER A 47 46.95 -62.07 -9.95
CA SER A 47 47.84 -62.00 -11.13
C SER A 47 47.08 -62.21 -12.44
N THR A 48 47.68 -61.76 -13.55
CA THR A 48 47.20 -62.02 -14.91
C THR A 48 47.15 -63.52 -15.20
N PRO A 49 46.30 -63.98 -16.14
CA PRO A 49 46.22 -65.39 -16.49
C PRO A 49 47.58 -65.99 -16.83
N PHE A 50 47.82 -67.20 -16.36
CA PHE A 50 49.00 -68.01 -16.62
C PHE A 50 48.55 -69.44 -16.90
N ASP A 51 49.41 -70.23 -17.55
CA ASP A 51 49.16 -71.66 -17.70
C ASP A 51 49.26 -72.33 -16.32
N ASP A 52 48.11 -72.68 -15.76
CA ASP A 52 48.01 -73.33 -14.45
C ASP A 52 47.91 -74.86 -14.57
N GLY A 53 48.12 -75.40 -15.77
CA GLY A 53 48.03 -76.83 -16.08
C GLY A 53 46.60 -77.36 -16.10
N LYS A 54 45.57 -76.50 -16.07
CA LYS A 54 44.16 -76.89 -16.17
C LYS A 54 43.61 -76.66 -17.57
N GLU A 55 42.65 -77.50 -17.95
CA GLU A 55 41.88 -77.31 -19.17
C GLU A 55 40.89 -76.15 -18.99
N HIS A 56 40.94 -75.18 -19.90
CA HIS A 56 40.04 -74.02 -19.93
C HIS A 56 39.05 -74.15 -21.07
N ASN A 57 37.81 -73.75 -20.82
CA ASN A 57 36.75 -73.77 -21.81
C ASN A 57 36.52 -72.38 -22.40
N GLU A 58 36.02 -72.34 -23.64
CA GLU A 58 35.55 -71.12 -24.28
C GLU A 58 34.55 -70.40 -23.36
N GLY A 59 34.77 -69.11 -23.11
CA GLY A 59 33.95 -68.31 -22.23
C GLY A 59 34.35 -68.33 -20.75
N ASP A 60 35.36 -69.10 -20.34
CA ASP A 60 35.94 -68.98 -18.99
C ASP A 60 36.36 -67.52 -18.74
N MET A 61 36.11 -67.03 -17.53
CA MET A 61 36.40 -65.65 -17.13
C MET A 61 37.52 -65.61 -16.10
N TRP A 62 38.43 -64.66 -16.22
CA TRP A 62 39.48 -64.43 -15.23
C TRP A 62 39.47 -62.98 -14.79
N THR A 63 39.26 -62.74 -13.50
CA THR A 63 39.27 -61.40 -12.91
C THR A 63 40.50 -61.24 -12.02
N VAL A 64 41.31 -60.23 -12.33
CA VAL A 64 42.46 -59.85 -11.50
C VAL A 64 41.97 -58.86 -10.44
N ILE A 65 42.18 -59.18 -9.16
CA ILE A 65 41.81 -58.34 -8.02
C ILE A 65 43.06 -57.89 -7.28
N ASN A 66 43.14 -56.60 -6.99
CA ASN A 66 44.18 -56.01 -6.14
C ASN A 66 43.52 -55.18 -5.05
N ASN A 67 43.76 -55.50 -3.78
CA ASN A 67 43.13 -54.85 -2.61
C ASN A 67 41.61 -54.68 -2.76
N ASP A 68 40.90 -55.77 -3.04
CA ASP A 68 39.44 -55.83 -3.24
C ASP A 68 38.87 -55.02 -4.43
N VAL A 69 39.74 -54.53 -5.32
CA VAL A 69 39.34 -53.86 -6.57
C VAL A 69 39.72 -54.70 -7.78
N ALA A 70 38.76 -54.97 -8.67
CA ALA A 70 39.03 -55.62 -9.95
C ALA A 70 39.86 -54.69 -10.86
N SER A 71 41.08 -55.10 -11.20
CA SER A 71 42.04 -54.30 -11.97
C SER A 71 42.11 -54.69 -13.44
N ALA A 72 41.77 -55.94 -13.80
CA ALA A 72 41.67 -56.41 -15.17
C ALA A 72 40.73 -57.63 -15.27
N MET A 73 40.13 -57.83 -16.44
CA MET A 73 39.30 -59.00 -16.73
C MET A 73 39.73 -59.61 -18.06
N TYR A 74 39.72 -60.93 -18.14
CA TYR A 74 40.05 -61.71 -19.33
C TYR A 74 38.95 -62.73 -19.61
N ILE A 75 38.75 -63.05 -20.88
CA ILE A 75 37.89 -64.15 -21.33
C ILE A 75 38.75 -65.13 -22.13
N TYR A 76 38.60 -66.42 -21.87
CA TYR A 76 39.23 -67.47 -22.66
C TYR A 76 38.45 -67.66 -23.95
N THR A 77 39.06 -67.24 -25.07
CA THR A 77 38.47 -67.28 -26.40
C THR A 77 39.49 -67.73 -27.43
N ASP A 78 39.10 -68.60 -28.36
CA ASP A 78 39.98 -69.16 -29.40
C ASP A 78 41.28 -69.79 -28.83
N GLY A 79 41.15 -70.49 -27.70
CA GLY A 79 42.27 -71.19 -27.05
C GLY A 79 43.25 -70.29 -26.28
N GLN A 80 42.93 -69.01 -26.06
CA GLN A 80 43.81 -68.08 -25.34
C GLN A 80 43.04 -67.06 -24.48
N TRP A 81 43.67 -66.56 -23.42
CA TRP A 81 43.14 -65.49 -22.59
C TRP A 81 43.25 -64.14 -23.29
N GLN A 82 42.13 -63.48 -23.56
CA GLN A 82 42.08 -62.14 -24.15
C GLN A 82 41.58 -61.11 -23.13
N VAL A 83 42.20 -59.92 -23.11
CA VAL A 83 41.76 -58.81 -22.24
C VAL A 83 40.36 -58.37 -22.63
N LYS A 84 39.41 -58.46 -21.68
CA LYS A 84 38.08 -57.89 -21.81
C LYS A 84 38.09 -56.48 -21.24
N LYS A 85 38.19 -55.47 -22.10
CA LYS A 85 37.94 -54.08 -21.70
C LYS A 85 36.47 -53.91 -21.39
N TRP A 86 36.17 -53.36 -20.22
CA TRP A 86 34.83 -52.86 -19.93
C TRP A 86 34.61 -51.63 -20.79
N ASP A 87 33.63 -51.66 -21.68
CA ASP A 87 33.15 -50.45 -22.36
C ASP A 87 32.33 -49.64 -21.36
N GLN A 88 33.00 -48.86 -20.50
CA GLN A 88 32.35 -48.05 -19.45
C GLN A 88 31.80 -46.74 -20.03
N GLN A 89 30.78 -46.84 -20.89
CA GLN A 89 29.96 -45.68 -21.26
C GLN A 89 28.75 -45.53 -20.32
N ALA A 90 28.37 -46.59 -19.62
CA ALA A 90 27.27 -46.59 -18.68
C ALA A 90 27.54 -47.56 -17.52
N LEU A 91 27.23 -47.13 -16.30
CA LEU A 91 27.15 -47.99 -15.12
C LEU A 91 25.67 -48.21 -14.81
N SER A 92 25.16 -49.41 -15.07
CA SER A 92 23.78 -49.79 -14.74
C SER A 92 23.75 -50.55 -13.42
N VAL A 93 23.31 -49.90 -12.36
CA VAL A 93 23.13 -50.50 -11.02
C VAL A 93 21.69 -50.28 -10.55
N LYS A 94 21.13 -51.24 -9.81
CA LYS A 94 19.77 -51.12 -9.24
C LYS A 94 19.71 -50.05 -8.15
N GLN A 95 20.76 -49.97 -7.33
CA GLN A 95 20.92 -48.96 -6.28
C GLN A 95 22.42 -48.72 -6.09
N LEU A 96 22.82 -47.45 -6.07
CA LEU A 96 24.15 -47.05 -5.63
C LEU A 96 24.06 -46.64 -4.16
N SER A 97 24.77 -47.34 -3.28
CA SER A 97 24.93 -46.96 -1.87
C SER A 97 26.40 -46.67 -1.63
N ALA A 98 26.77 -45.41 -1.55
CA ALA A 98 28.13 -44.97 -1.33
C ALA A 98 28.17 -43.89 -0.24
N LEU A 99 29.18 -43.93 0.63
CA LEU A 99 29.42 -42.86 1.61
C LEU A 99 29.85 -41.55 0.92
N THR A 100 30.53 -41.68 -0.22
CA THR A 100 30.93 -40.56 -1.08
C THR A 100 30.94 -41.05 -2.52
N ALA A 101 30.38 -40.27 -3.43
CA ALA A 101 30.42 -40.52 -4.87
C ALA A 101 30.66 -39.19 -5.58
N ASP A 102 31.57 -39.18 -6.55
CA ASP A 102 31.68 -38.12 -7.55
C ASP A 102 30.89 -38.58 -8.79
N LEU A 103 29.72 -37.99 -8.99
CA LEU A 103 28.80 -38.37 -10.07
C LEU A 103 29.00 -37.51 -11.33
N GLY A 104 29.91 -36.54 -11.31
CA GLY A 104 30.06 -35.58 -12.40
C GLY A 104 28.76 -34.83 -12.69
N HIS A 105 28.27 -34.90 -13.93
CA HIS A 105 27.05 -34.21 -14.36
C HIS A 105 25.80 -35.09 -14.23
N VAL A 106 24.84 -34.66 -13.41
CA VAL A 106 23.50 -35.23 -13.37
C VAL A 106 22.61 -34.43 -14.32
N THR A 107 22.35 -34.96 -15.51
CA THR A 107 21.56 -34.27 -16.55
C THR A 107 20.05 -34.51 -16.42
N ALA A 108 19.63 -35.55 -15.70
CA ALA A 108 18.24 -35.88 -15.44
C ALA A 108 18.09 -36.70 -14.15
N GLY A 109 16.98 -36.52 -13.42
CA GLY A 109 16.66 -37.26 -12.20
C GLY A 109 16.08 -36.38 -11.09
N THR A 110 15.75 -37.01 -9.96
CA THR A 110 15.30 -36.33 -8.73
C THR A 110 16.40 -36.46 -7.68
N ILE A 111 16.78 -35.34 -7.06
CA ILE A 111 17.69 -35.30 -5.92
C ILE A 111 16.85 -35.00 -4.67
N GLU A 112 16.74 -35.98 -3.77
CA GLU A 112 15.96 -35.83 -2.54
C GLU A 112 16.87 -35.60 -1.33
N SER A 113 16.45 -34.72 -0.42
CA SER A 113 17.12 -34.45 0.87
C SER A 113 18.61 -34.05 0.77
N ALA A 114 19.01 -33.40 -0.33
CA ALA A 114 20.38 -32.92 -0.51
C ALA A 114 20.56 -31.46 -0.07
N ILE A 115 21.74 -31.15 0.47
CA ILE A 115 22.23 -29.78 0.60
C ILE A 115 22.97 -29.44 -0.70
N ILE A 116 22.50 -28.46 -1.45
CA ILE A 116 23.13 -28.01 -2.69
C ILE A 116 23.79 -26.65 -2.46
N ASN A 117 25.12 -26.61 -2.52
CA ASN A 117 25.89 -25.38 -2.33
C ASN A 117 26.21 -24.73 -3.69
N GLY A 118 25.93 -23.43 -3.82
CA GLY A 118 26.27 -22.66 -5.02
C GLY A 118 25.41 -22.95 -6.27
N ALA A 119 24.16 -23.37 -6.08
CA ALA A 119 23.27 -23.71 -7.19
C ALA A 119 22.71 -22.46 -7.91
N GLN A 120 22.61 -22.55 -9.23
CA GLN A 120 21.72 -21.72 -10.04
C GLN A 120 20.53 -22.59 -10.49
N ILE A 121 19.30 -22.17 -10.16
CA ILE A 121 18.08 -22.86 -10.56
C ILE A 121 17.48 -22.14 -11.77
N ASN A 122 17.64 -22.72 -12.97
CA ASN A 122 17.08 -22.18 -14.21
C ASN A 122 15.79 -22.93 -14.58
N GLY A 123 14.64 -22.23 -14.59
CA GLY A 123 13.39 -22.74 -15.18
C GLY A 123 12.49 -23.62 -14.29
N GLY A 124 12.29 -23.26 -13.01
CA GLY A 124 11.37 -24.00 -12.12
C GLY A 124 10.73 -23.13 -11.03
N ALA A 125 9.80 -23.72 -10.28
CA ALA A 125 9.24 -23.13 -9.07
C ALA A 125 10.07 -23.54 -7.84
N ILE A 126 10.42 -22.60 -6.96
CA ILE A 126 10.95 -22.90 -5.63
C ILE A 126 9.76 -22.98 -4.69
N THR A 127 9.43 -24.19 -4.24
CA THR A 127 8.36 -24.41 -3.25
C THR A 127 8.99 -24.83 -1.93
N GLY A 128 8.76 -24.05 -0.89
CA GLY A 128 9.32 -24.28 0.44
C GLY A 128 8.67 -23.37 1.48
N THR A 129 8.99 -23.59 2.75
CA THR A 129 8.46 -22.77 3.86
C THR A 129 9.15 -21.41 3.97
N SER A 130 10.38 -21.29 3.50
CA SER A 130 11.15 -20.04 3.55
C SER A 130 12.17 -19.94 2.41
N ILE A 131 12.45 -18.70 2.01
CA ILE A 131 13.62 -18.30 1.21
C ILE A 131 14.36 -17.29 2.08
N ILE A 132 15.60 -17.59 2.45
CA ILE A 132 16.38 -16.81 3.42
C ILE A 132 17.68 -16.39 2.76
N GLU A 133 17.94 -15.09 2.77
CA GLU A 133 19.25 -14.50 2.49
C GLU A 133 19.89 -14.19 3.85
N ASN A 134 21.08 -14.73 4.11
CA ASN A 134 21.74 -14.69 5.43
C ASN A 134 23.14 -14.04 5.39
N SER A 135 23.41 -13.23 4.37
CA SER A 135 24.64 -12.43 4.30
C SER A 135 24.35 -11.00 4.72
N SER A 136 25.39 -10.27 5.11
CA SER A 136 25.23 -8.90 5.60
C SER A 136 24.73 -7.92 4.54
N ASN A 137 24.82 -8.27 3.24
CA ASN A 137 24.49 -7.41 2.11
C ASN A 137 23.77 -8.15 0.97
N GLY A 138 23.32 -9.38 1.20
CA GLY A 138 22.70 -10.12 0.11
C GLY A 138 21.30 -9.60 -0.14
N THR A 139 20.82 -9.89 -1.34
CA THR A 139 19.54 -9.37 -1.82
C THR A 139 18.75 -10.51 -2.41
N ILE A 140 17.45 -10.55 -2.10
CA ILE A 140 16.49 -11.33 -2.86
C ILE A 140 15.92 -10.38 -3.91
N THR A 141 16.34 -10.54 -5.15
CA THR A 141 15.82 -9.76 -6.28
C THR A 141 14.75 -10.61 -6.98
N LEU A 142 13.54 -10.06 -7.11
CA LEU A 142 12.46 -10.61 -7.91
C LEU A 142 12.31 -9.68 -9.10
N ASP A 143 12.82 -10.09 -10.26
CA ASP A 143 12.86 -9.28 -11.47
C ASP A 143 11.58 -9.48 -12.32
N GLN A 144 11.71 -9.42 -13.64
CA GLN A 144 10.65 -9.20 -14.63
C GLN A 144 9.29 -9.86 -14.29
N GLY A 145 8.27 -9.03 -14.02
CA GLY A 145 6.90 -9.48 -13.66
C GLY A 145 6.45 -9.10 -12.25
N GLY A 146 7.37 -8.66 -11.39
CA GLY A 146 7.06 -8.19 -10.04
C GLY A 146 6.83 -9.32 -9.03
N PHE A 147 6.44 -8.94 -7.81
CA PHE A 147 6.14 -9.88 -6.72
C PHE A 147 4.63 -9.93 -6.47
N SER A 148 4.03 -11.12 -6.62
CA SER A 148 2.66 -11.40 -6.19
C SER A 148 2.69 -12.31 -4.97
N ALA A 149 2.20 -11.79 -3.84
CA ALA A 149 1.98 -12.58 -2.63
C ALA A 149 0.48 -12.77 -2.43
N ILE A 150 0.01 -14.00 -2.64
CA ILE A 150 -1.35 -14.41 -2.27
C ILE A 150 -1.24 -15.05 -0.89
N SER A 151 -1.58 -14.30 0.15
CA SER A 151 -1.67 -14.84 1.51
C SER A 151 -3.11 -15.23 1.78
N ASN A 152 -3.34 -16.48 2.18
CA ASN A 152 -4.62 -16.88 2.81
C ASN A 152 -4.72 -16.37 4.26
N GLY A 153 -3.70 -15.67 4.77
CA GLY A 153 -3.72 -14.97 6.06
C GLY A 153 -4.05 -13.47 5.89
N ASN A 154 -4.52 -12.84 6.97
CA ASN A 154 -5.11 -11.49 6.96
C ASN A 154 -4.18 -10.33 6.52
N TYR A 155 -2.88 -10.54 6.30
CA TYR A 155 -1.97 -9.47 5.85
C TYR A 155 -0.65 -9.98 5.23
N LEU A 156 -0.05 -9.16 4.35
CA LEU A 156 1.35 -9.23 3.91
C LEU A 156 2.19 -8.30 4.79
N LYS A 157 3.24 -8.80 5.45
CA LYS A 157 4.07 -8.02 6.38
C LYS A 157 5.46 -7.74 5.82
N PHE A 158 5.84 -6.46 5.77
CA PHE A 158 7.24 -6.05 5.62
C PHE A 158 7.77 -5.60 6.99
N VAL A 159 8.86 -6.23 7.48
CA VAL A 159 9.47 -5.92 8.77
C VAL A 159 10.92 -5.55 8.56
N SER A 160 11.33 -4.39 9.03
CA SER A 160 12.75 -4.04 9.12
C SER A 160 13.32 -4.54 10.44
N GLY A 161 14.41 -5.32 10.38
CA GLY A 161 14.93 -6.09 11.53
C GLY A 161 15.68 -5.31 12.61
N ASN A 162 15.76 -3.97 12.55
CA ASN A 162 16.45 -3.17 13.56
C ASN A 162 15.60 -1.98 14.02
N SER A 163 15.93 -1.43 15.20
CA SER A 163 15.17 -0.35 15.87
C SER A 163 15.07 0.97 15.07
N ASN A 164 15.85 1.11 14.00
CA ASN A 164 15.88 2.26 13.08
C ASN A 164 15.61 1.86 11.63
N GLY A 165 15.10 0.65 11.42
CA GLY A 165 14.85 0.12 10.11
C GLY A 165 13.58 0.73 9.52
N TYR A 166 13.57 0.93 8.22
CA TYR A 166 12.38 1.35 7.50
C TYR A 166 12.20 0.48 6.26
N THR A 167 10.94 0.18 5.95
CA THR A 167 10.59 -0.40 4.65
C THR A 167 10.29 0.75 3.71
N LYS A 168 10.98 0.82 2.57
CA LYS A 168 10.73 1.83 1.54
C LYS A 168 10.15 1.17 0.29
N ILE A 169 8.95 1.59 -0.09
CA ILE A 169 8.39 1.31 -1.42
C ILE A 169 8.88 2.43 -2.34
N ARG A 170 9.64 2.08 -3.39
CA ARG A 170 10.08 3.04 -4.42
C ARG A 170 9.17 2.87 -5.65
N GLY A 171 8.42 3.90 -5.99
CA GLY A 171 7.43 3.86 -7.08
C GLY A 171 6.02 4.17 -6.57
N SER A 172 5.00 3.61 -7.23
CA SER A 172 3.60 3.78 -6.86
C SER A 172 3.16 2.77 -5.81
N LEU A 173 2.28 3.20 -4.90
CA LEU A 173 1.55 2.35 -3.96
C LEU A 173 0.06 2.55 -4.24
N ASP A 174 -0.60 1.52 -4.74
CA ASP A 174 -2.05 1.51 -4.95
C ASP A 174 -2.70 0.60 -3.89
N ILE A 175 -3.53 1.19 -3.03
CA ILE A 175 -4.16 0.52 -1.90
C ILE A 175 -5.51 1.17 -1.56
N ASP A 176 -6.46 0.32 -1.18
CA ASP A 176 -7.82 0.72 -0.81
C ASP A 176 -7.87 1.48 0.52
N SER A 177 -7.02 1.12 1.49
CA SER A 177 -6.90 1.85 2.75
C SER A 177 -5.51 1.73 3.38
N ILE A 178 -5.08 2.82 4.03
CA ILE A 178 -3.89 2.87 4.89
C ILE A 178 -4.37 3.10 6.32
N ASN A 179 -4.21 2.10 7.20
CA ASN A 179 -4.34 2.31 8.64
C ASN A 179 -2.95 2.49 9.25
N VAL A 180 -2.58 3.75 9.51
CA VAL A 180 -1.32 4.11 10.17
C VAL A 180 -1.63 4.68 11.54
N GLY A 181 -1.09 4.06 12.60
CA GLY A 181 -1.25 4.57 13.97
C GLY A 181 -0.57 5.93 14.15
N VAL A 182 0.69 6.05 13.72
CA VAL A 182 1.43 7.33 13.63
C VAL A 182 2.21 7.31 12.32
N SER A 183 1.90 8.22 11.40
CA SER A 183 2.62 8.37 10.14
C SER A 183 3.25 9.74 10.03
N TYR A 184 4.53 9.78 9.68
CA TYR A 184 5.20 10.98 9.21
C TYR A 184 5.25 10.93 7.68
N ILE A 185 4.30 11.59 7.04
CA ILE A 185 4.17 11.63 5.57
C ILE A 185 4.73 12.97 5.09
N GLU A 186 6.04 13.02 4.79
CA GLU A 186 6.67 14.22 4.24
C GLU A 186 6.50 14.32 2.72
N GLY A 187 6.22 15.53 2.24
CA GLY A 187 6.34 15.87 0.80
C GLY A 187 5.19 15.40 -0.10
N GLN A 188 4.06 14.93 0.44
CA GLN A 188 2.89 14.59 -0.36
C GLN A 188 2.02 15.82 -0.64
N THR A 189 1.63 16.01 -1.90
CA THR A 189 0.55 16.92 -2.29
C THR A 189 -0.75 16.10 -2.29
N PHE A 190 -1.68 16.42 -1.38
CA PHE A 190 -3.04 15.87 -1.46
C PHE A 190 -3.77 16.54 -2.64
N SER A 191 -3.80 15.87 -3.80
CA SER A 191 -4.52 16.33 -4.98
C SER A 191 -5.60 15.32 -5.35
N ALA A 192 -6.88 15.70 -5.33
CA ALA A 192 -7.92 14.94 -6.00
C ALA A 192 -8.00 15.42 -7.45
N TYR A 193 -7.66 14.54 -8.39
CA TYR A 193 -7.86 14.79 -9.81
C TYR A 193 -9.18 14.14 -10.26
N GLY A 194 -10.09 14.97 -10.78
CA GLY A 194 -11.34 14.53 -11.40
C GLY A 194 -12.57 14.74 -10.52
N GLY A 195 -13.30 15.83 -10.75
CA GLY A 195 -14.74 16.04 -10.46
C GLY A 195 -15.27 15.88 -9.01
N ASN A 196 -14.53 15.23 -8.12
CA ASN A 196 -14.97 14.83 -6.80
C ASN A 196 -14.23 15.63 -5.74
N ASN A 197 -14.98 16.10 -4.75
CA ASN A 197 -14.46 16.87 -3.62
C ASN A 197 -13.46 16.03 -2.80
N THR A 198 -12.29 16.59 -2.48
CA THR A 198 -11.45 16.06 -1.42
C THR A 198 -12.14 16.36 -0.08
N HIS A 199 -12.73 15.35 0.55
CA HIS A 199 -13.17 15.48 1.93
C HIS A 199 -12.01 15.11 2.86
N ILE A 200 -11.54 16.09 3.63
CA ILE A 200 -10.65 15.84 4.78
C ILE A 200 -11.55 15.86 6.02
N GLY A 201 -11.95 14.68 6.49
CA GLY A 201 -12.84 14.51 7.64
C GLY A 201 -14.01 13.55 7.38
N SER A 202 -14.76 13.21 8.43
CA SER A 202 -15.99 12.40 8.32
C SER A 202 -17.21 13.18 8.79
N GLU A 203 -18.38 12.82 8.24
CA GLU A 203 -19.68 13.27 8.72
C GLU A 203 -19.79 12.91 10.22
N ASN A 204 -19.90 13.91 11.09
CA ASN A 204 -19.92 13.80 12.58
C ASN A 204 -18.57 13.62 13.31
N ALA A 205 -17.43 13.89 12.68
CA ALA A 205 -16.15 13.97 13.41
C ALA A 205 -15.50 15.34 13.30
N TRP A 206 -15.00 15.84 14.44
CA TRP A 206 -14.13 17.00 14.46
C TRP A 206 -12.82 16.64 13.77
N THR A 207 -12.58 17.25 12.62
CA THR A 207 -11.32 17.06 11.90
C THR A 207 -10.34 18.11 12.35
N TYR A 208 -9.52 17.75 13.34
CA TYR A 208 -8.37 18.54 13.74
C TYR A 208 -7.28 18.36 12.69
N LEU A 209 -7.19 19.33 11.78
CA LEU A 209 -5.95 19.61 11.09
C LEU A 209 -4.89 19.89 12.18
N ALA A 210 -3.85 19.06 12.28
CA ALA A 210 -2.88 19.07 13.38
C ALA A 210 -2.42 20.48 13.79
N GLU A 211 -2.07 20.67 15.06
CA GLU A 211 -1.48 21.93 15.54
C GLU A 211 -0.32 22.32 14.61
N LYS A 212 -0.40 23.52 14.02
CA LYS A 212 0.58 24.08 13.06
C LYS A 212 0.52 23.52 11.63
N ILE A 213 -0.67 23.25 11.07
CA ILE A 213 -0.78 23.14 9.59
C ILE A 213 -0.33 24.46 8.96
N LYS A 214 0.89 24.44 8.43
CA LYS A 214 1.40 25.47 7.55
C LYS A 214 0.99 25.09 6.13
N CYS A 215 -0.09 25.68 5.63
CA CYS A 215 -0.38 25.62 4.20
C CYS A 215 0.80 26.25 3.46
N GLY A 216 1.32 25.55 2.45
CA GLY A 216 2.63 25.83 1.86
C GLY A 216 2.82 27.30 1.50
N ALA A 217 4.00 27.84 1.80
CA ALA A 217 4.38 29.18 1.40
C ALA A 217 4.53 29.23 -0.13
N THR A 218 3.81 30.12 -0.80
CA THR A 218 4.22 30.54 -2.15
C THR A 218 5.52 31.31 -2.01
N ASN A 219 6.63 30.76 -2.52
CA ASN A 219 7.94 31.43 -2.66
C ASN A 219 8.53 32.02 -1.35
N GLY A 220 8.57 31.24 -0.27
CA GLY A 220 9.24 31.65 0.99
C GLY A 220 8.47 32.67 1.83
N GLY A 221 7.20 32.94 1.50
CA GLY A 221 6.30 33.76 2.30
C GLY A 221 5.71 33.06 3.54
N ASN A 222 4.81 33.75 4.24
CA ASN A 222 4.07 33.17 5.36
C ASN A 222 3.14 32.03 4.90
N PRO A 223 2.88 31.03 5.75
CA PRO A 223 1.89 29.99 5.45
C PRO A 223 0.53 30.61 5.15
N ALA A 224 -0.08 30.23 4.03
CA ALA A 224 -1.36 30.80 3.60
C ALA A 224 -2.22 29.74 2.89
N ILE A 225 -3.53 29.84 3.08
CA ILE A 225 -4.50 29.23 2.16
C ILE A 225 -4.72 30.28 1.06
N SER A 226 -4.09 30.09 -0.09
CA SER A 226 -4.18 31.01 -1.22
C SER A 226 -4.82 30.30 -2.40
N PRO A 227 -5.99 30.74 -2.87
CA PRO A 227 -6.50 30.29 -4.16
C PRO A 227 -5.56 30.81 -5.26
N THR A 228 -5.51 30.11 -6.39
CA THR A 228 -4.85 30.62 -7.61
C THR A 228 -5.58 31.88 -8.12
N ILE A 229 -4.90 32.71 -8.92
CA ILE A 229 -5.49 33.94 -9.47
C ILE A 229 -6.84 33.62 -10.13
N GLY A 230 -7.88 34.36 -9.72
CA GLY A 230 -9.24 34.20 -10.27
C GLY A 230 -10.07 33.07 -9.66
N THR A 231 -9.65 32.50 -8.53
CA THR A 231 -10.44 31.52 -7.78
C THR A 231 -10.74 32.03 -6.36
N ASP A 232 -11.88 31.62 -5.80
CA ASP A 232 -12.34 32.08 -4.47
C ASP A 232 -12.14 31.00 -3.41
N ILE A 233 -12.04 31.42 -2.15
CA ILE A 233 -12.23 30.52 -1.00
C ILE A 233 -13.71 30.56 -0.62
N TYR A 234 -14.42 29.45 -0.84
CA TYR A 234 -15.82 29.31 -0.42
C TYR A 234 -15.89 28.61 0.93
N PHE A 235 -16.45 29.30 1.92
CA PHE A 235 -17.00 28.67 3.11
C PHE A 235 -18.47 28.37 2.81
N HIS A 236 -18.84 27.09 2.72
CA HIS A 236 -20.22 26.68 2.41
C HIS A 236 -20.75 25.70 3.46
N ASN A 237 -22.01 25.88 3.83
CA ASN A 237 -22.75 24.97 4.68
C ASN A 237 -24.06 24.61 3.96
N GLN A 238 -24.17 23.34 3.53
CA GLN A 238 -25.32 22.88 2.74
C GLN A 238 -26.64 22.88 3.54
N ALA A 239 -26.58 22.87 4.87
CA ALA A 239 -27.75 22.88 5.74
C ALA A 239 -28.35 24.28 5.95
N GLY A 240 -27.79 25.34 5.33
CA GLY A 240 -28.36 26.68 5.36
C GLY A 240 -28.20 27.45 6.67
N SER A 241 -27.38 26.96 7.61
CA SER A 241 -27.03 27.69 8.82
C SER A 241 -25.81 28.60 8.62
N THR A 242 -25.52 29.42 9.62
CA THR A 242 -24.31 30.26 9.67
C THR A 242 -23.04 29.41 9.61
N ILE A 243 -21.97 30.03 9.13
CA ILE A 243 -20.61 29.52 9.28
C ILE A 243 -19.90 30.47 10.20
N ASP A 244 -19.53 29.98 11.37
CA ASP A 244 -18.81 30.77 12.35
C ASP A 244 -17.31 30.64 12.11
N ILE A 245 -16.64 31.77 11.87
CA ILE A 245 -15.20 31.83 11.69
C ILE A 245 -14.60 32.45 12.95
N HIS A 246 -13.97 31.62 13.78
CA HIS A 246 -13.32 32.05 15.02
C HIS A 246 -11.84 32.35 14.74
N GLY A 247 -11.45 33.61 14.86
CA GLY A 247 -10.09 34.06 14.64
C GLY A 247 -9.76 35.28 15.50
N GLY A 248 -8.49 35.41 15.92
CA GLY A 248 -8.08 36.52 16.77
C GLY A 248 -8.12 37.88 16.05
N THR A 249 -7.66 37.93 14.80
CA THR A 249 -7.65 39.17 14.00
C THR A 249 -7.97 38.88 12.55
N PHE A 250 -8.90 39.67 11.99
CA PHE A 250 -9.28 39.62 10.59
C PHE A 250 -8.85 40.92 9.89
N TYR A 251 -8.10 40.78 8.81
CA TYR A 251 -7.74 41.89 7.93
C TYR A 251 -8.55 41.79 6.64
N ALA A 252 -9.58 42.62 6.53
CA ALA A 252 -10.41 42.70 5.33
C ALA A 252 -10.19 44.06 4.63
N HIS A 253 -9.96 44.02 3.32
CA HIS A 253 -9.86 45.25 2.50
C HIS A 253 -11.24 45.79 2.07
N GLY A 254 -12.31 45.02 2.30
CA GLY A 254 -13.67 45.44 2.02
C GLY A 254 -14.68 44.37 2.38
N THR A 255 -15.92 44.81 2.53
CA THR A 255 -17.11 43.96 2.70
C THR A 255 -18.19 44.47 1.75
N ALA A 256 -18.95 43.56 1.16
CA ALA A 256 -20.07 43.89 0.28
C ALA A 256 -21.35 43.31 0.87
N LEU A 257 -22.33 44.18 1.12
CA LEU A 257 -23.64 43.79 1.66
C LEU A 257 -24.68 43.74 0.53
N LYS A 258 -25.45 42.65 0.47
CA LYS A 258 -26.57 42.54 -0.47
C LYS A 258 -27.67 43.52 -0.07
N SER A 259 -27.89 44.56 -0.87
CA SER A 259 -28.88 45.62 -0.59
C SER A 259 -29.92 45.77 -1.72
N ALA A 260 -30.12 44.74 -2.53
CA ALA A 260 -31.09 44.76 -3.63
C ALA A 260 -32.53 44.84 -3.11
N LEU A 261 -33.36 45.70 -3.73
CA LEU A 261 -34.78 45.86 -3.39
C LEU A 261 -35.54 44.52 -3.42
N SER A 262 -35.27 43.69 -4.42
CA SER A 262 -35.88 42.36 -4.59
C SER A 262 -35.56 41.36 -3.46
N ALA A 263 -34.55 41.65 -2.64
CA ALA A 263 -34.19 40.85 -1.47
C ALA A 263 -34.75 41.41 -0.16
N LYS A 264 -35.50 42.52 -0.21
CA LYS A 264 -36.08 43.19 0.96
C LYS A 264 -37.61 43.10 0.92
N ARG A 265 -38.23 43.19 2.10
CA ARG A 265 -39.68 43.23 2.30
C ARG A 265 -40.02 44.28 3.35
N ASP A 266 -41.30 44.65 3.46
CA ASP A 266 -41.83 45.53 4.51
C ASP A 266 -41.10 46.88 4.61
N ILE A 267 -40.92 47.54 3.47
CA ILE A 267 -40.13 48.77 3.37
C ILE A 267 -41.00 49.97 3.73
N THR A 268 -40.62 50.66 4.81
CA THR A 268 -41.21 51.91 5.25
C THR A 268 -40.13 52.97 5.46
N ASP A 269 -40.53 54.24 5.42
CA ASP A 269 -39.64 55.34 5.78
C ASP A 269 -39.27 55.26 7.27
N TYR A 270 -38.03 55.62 7.60
CA TYR A 270 -37.57 55.79 8.98
C TYR A 270 -37.73 57.25 9.38
N ASP A 271 -38.40 57.54 10.50
CA ASP A 271 -38.70 58.92 10.91
C ASP A 271 -37.41 59.69 11.23
N PRO A 272 -37.09 60.79 10.51
CA PRO A 272 -35.88 61.56 10.77
C PRO A 272 -35.87 62.27 12.13
N ASP A 273 -37.02 62.58 12.72
CA ASP A 273 -37.07 63.15 14.08
C ASP A 273 -36.78 62.09 15.14
N GLU A 274 -37.26 60.86 14.96
CA GLU A 274 -36.90 59.69 15.76
C GLU A 274 -35.40 59.41 15.67
N ALA A 275 -34.85 59.42 14.45
CA ALA A 275 -33.41 59.23 14.21
C ALA A 275 -32.56 60.26 14.97
N LEU A 276 -32.95 61.54 14.89
CA LEU A 276 -32.24 62.61 15.58
C LEU A 276 -32.35 62.47 17.10
N ALA A 277 -33.52 62.11 17.62
CA ALA A 277 -33.71 61.85 19.05
C ALA A 277 -32.85 60.67 19.53
N ALA A 278 -32.78 59.57 18.76
CA ALA A 278 -31.97 58.41 19.07
C ALA A 278 -30.47 58.76 19.17
N ILE A 279 -29.94 59.55 18.23
CA ILE A 279 -28.54 60.01 18.26
C ILE A 279 -28.30 60.98 19.42
N MET A 280 -29.22 61.91 19.68
CA MET A 280 -29.05 62.88 20.76
C MET A 280 -29.14 62.26 22.15
N ASN A 281 -29.83 61.13 22.28
CA ASN A 281 -29.95 60.38 23.53
C ASN A 281 -28.88 59.28 23.69
N THR A 282 -27.96 59.13 22.72
CA THR A 282 -26.88 58.15 22.78
C THR A 282 -25.59 58.82 23.28
N ASP A 283 -25.01 58.27 24.34
CA ASP A 283 -23.75 58.77 24.91
C ASP A 283 -22.55 58.25 24.12
N ILE A 284 -21.61 59.14 23.76
CA ILE A 284 -20.33 58.74 23.16
C ILE A 284 -19.22 58.88 24.20
N LYS A 285 -18.51 57.79 24.47
CA LYS A 285 -17.47 57.72 25.50
C LYS A 285 -16.14 57.25 24.92
N LYS A 286 -15.07 57.58 25.65
CA LYS A 286 -13.74 57.01 25.46
C LYS A 286 -13.59 55.81 26.39
N TRP A 287 -13.21 54.66 25.86
CA TRP A 287 -13.08 53.43 26.64
C TRP A 287 -11.96 52.53 26.14
N LYS A 288 -11.55 51.57 26.97
CA LYS A 288 -10.60 50.50 26.67
C LYS A 288 -11.18 49.19 27.18
N TYR A 289 -10.88 48.07 26.53
CA TYR A 289 -11.23 46.76 27.09
C TYR A 289 -10.45 46.51 28.39
N LYS A 290 -11.04 45.74 29.32
CA LYS A 290 -10.46 45.48 30.65
C LYS A 290 -9.13 44.72 30.58
N ASP A 291 -8.94 43.93 29.54
CA ASP A 291 -7.77 43.10 29.25
C ASP A 291 -6.80 43.75 28.26
N ALA A 292 -7.11 44.94 27.75
CA ALA A 292 -6.23 45.64 26.82
C ALA A 292 -5.02 46.27 27.54
N ASP A 293 -3.95 46.48 26.79
CA ASP A 293 -2.78 47.22 27.27
C ASP A 293 -3.07 48.72 27.41
N ASN A 294 -2.13 49.46 28.00
CA ASN A 294 -2.25 50.92 28.14
C ASN A 294 -1.87 51.69 26.87
N SER A 295 -1.72 51.04 25.71
CA SER A 295 -1.31 51.71 24.47
C SER A 295 -2.38 52.68 23.94
N ALA A 296 -2.01 53.51 22.97
CA ALA A 296 -2.97 54.34 22.25
C ALA A 296 -3.86 53.49 21.31
N ASN A 297 -3.37 52.35 20.84
CA ASN A 297 -4.08 51.48 19.90
C ASN A 297 -5.23 50.72 20.58
N SER A 298 -5.23 50.60 21.91
CA SER A 298 -6.33 50.04 22.70
C SER A 298 -7.43 51.04 23.06
N GLN A 299 -7.27 52.32 22.70
CA GLN A 299 -8.26 53.34 22.97
C GLN A 299 -9.36 53.33 21.91
N HIS A 300 -10.59 53.16 22.36
CA HIS A 300 -11.78 53.22 21.53
C HIS A 300 -12.61 54.47 21.85
N ILE A 301 -13.39 54.92 20.87
CA ILE A 301 -14.38 56.00 20.99
C ILE A 301 -15.66 55.50 20.37
N GLY A 302 -16.75 55.52 21.14
CA GLY A 302 -18.04 55.04 20.65
C GLY A 302 -19.07 54.95 21.76
N PRO A 303 -20.29 54.50 21.41
CA PRO A 303 -21.30 54.21 22.42
C PRO A 303 -20.88 53.02 23.29
N ILE A 304 -21.51 52.90 24.46
CA ILE A 304 -21.35 51.77 25.37
C ILE A 304 -22.74 51.23 25.68
N ILE A 305 -22.93 49.93 25.50
CA ILE A 305 -24.10 49.22 25.99
C ILE A 305 -23.80 48.89 27.45
N ASP A 306 -24.44 49.61 28.38
CA ASP A 306 -24.28 49.32 29.80
C ASP A 306 -25.17 48.12 30.14
N ASP A 307 -24.55 46.95 30.28
CA ASP A 307 -25.17 45.68 30.65
C ASP A 307 -24.99 45.35 32.15
N VAL A 308 -24.20 46.14 32.87
CA VAL A 308 -23.84 45.90 34.28
C VAL A 308 -24.83 46.53 35.25
N ASN A 309 -25.27 47.77 35.00
CA ASN A 309 -26.12 48.52 35.94
C ASN A 309 -27.62 48.25 35.70
N ALA A 310 -28.47 48.43 36.72
CA ALA A 310 -29.91 48.24 36.58
C ALA A 310 -30.59 49.29 35.68
N ILE A 311 -31.79 48.99 35.19
CA ILE A 311 -32.61 49.94 34.42
C ILE A 311 -32.99 51.11 35.33
N GLY A 312 -32.42 52.29 35.09
CA GLY A 312 -32.53 53.48 35.94
C GLY A 312 -31.19 53.99 36.47
N ASP A 313 -30.20 53.11 36.62
CA ASP A 313 -28.84 53.41 37.10
C ASP A 313 -27.79 53.24 35.99
N LYS A 314 -28.23 53.12 34.74
CA LYS A 314 -27.35 53.00 33.58
C LYS A 314 -26.44 54.22 33.48
N THR A 315 -25.15 53.98 33.35
CA THR A 315 -24.11 55.01 33.27
C THR A 315 -23.86 55.46 31.83
N ALA A 316 -24.33 54.71 30.84
CA ALA A 316 -24.31 55.06 29.43
C ALA A 316 -25.65 54.72 28.78
N SER A 317 -26.14 55.64 27.94
CA SER A 317 -27.37 55.48 27.18
C SER A 317 -27.08 55.19 25.70
N ILE A 318 -27.87 54.29 25.12
CA ILE A 318 -27.85 53.95 23.68
C ILE A 318 -29.27 53.58 23.24
N ALA A 319 -29.64 53.97 22.01
CA ALA A 319 -30.93 53.60 21.45
C ALA A 319 -31.01 52.09 21.16
N ASN A 320 -32.15 51.46 21.44
CA ASN A 320 -32.34 50.02 21.26
C ASN A 320 -32.12 49.54 19.82
N ASP A 321 -32.44 50.36 18.80
CA ASP A 321 -32.24 49.98 17.39
C ASP A 321 -30.77 49.88 16.98
N MET A 322 -29.86 50.43 17.80
CA MET A 322 -28.41 50.30 17.64
C MET A 322 -27.86 49.07 18.36
N VAL A 323 -28.68 48.34 19.12
CA VAL A 323 -28.27 47.17 19.88
C VAL A 323 -28.71 45.90 19.16
N SER A 324 -27.83 44.91 19.16
CA SER A 324 -28.13 43.54 18.74
C SER A 324 -27.74 42.59 19.86
N THR A 325 -28.39 41.43 19.92
CA THR A 325 -28.09 40.37 20.88
C THR A 325 -27.84 39.07 20.16
N ASP A 326 -26.87 38.28 20.60
CA ASP A 326 -26.70 36.91 20.11
C ASP A 326 -27.64 35.93 20.84
N ASP A 327 -27.54 34.65 20.47
CA ASP A 327 -28.34 33.57 21.07
C ASP A 327 -27.98 33.32 22.55
N ASN A 328 -26.82 33.80 23.02
CA ASN A 328 -26.39 33.71 24.42
C ASN A 328 -26.88 34.90 25.27
N GLY A 329 -27.47 35.92 24.62
CA GLY A 329 -27.90 37.15 25.26
C GLY A 329 -26.79 38.18 25.45
N ASP A 330 -25.63 37.99 24.81
CA ASP A 330 -24.56 38.98 24.79
C ASP A 330 -24.94 40.14 23.87
N TYR A 331 -24.55 41.35 24.26
CA TYR A 331 -24.92 42.58 23.55
C TYR A 331 -23.82 43.05 22.61
N PHE A 332 -24.22 43.42 21.39
CA PHE A 332 -23.33 43.90 20.33
C PHE A 332 -23.89 45.18 19.71
N LEU A 333 -23.00 46.08 19.29
CA LEU A 333 -23.39 47.24 18.52
C LEU A 333 -23.79 46.81 17.10
N ASN A 334 -25.02 47.11 16.70
CA ASN A 334 -25.44 46.98 15.32
C ASN A 334 -24.92 48.18 14.51
N GLU A 335 -23.71 48.05 13.98
CA GLU A 335 -23.02 49.12 13.24
C GLU A 335 -23.82 49.60 12.03
N SER A 336 -24.46 48.68 11.29
CA SER A 336 -25.26 49.01 10.10
C SER A 336 -26.45 49.90 10.45
N ASN A 337 -27.21 49.54 11.50
CA ASN A 337 -28.32 50.37 11.98
C ASN A 337 -27.81 51.70 12.52
N THR A 338 -26.75 51.67 13.33
CA THR A 338 -26.15 52.88 13.93
C THR A 338 -25.76 53.91 12.87
N ILE A 339 -25.06 53.48 11.81
CA ILE A 339 -24.66 54.35 10.70
C ILE A 339 -25.88 54.87 9.93
N SER A 340 -26.89 54.03 9.71
CA SER A 340 -28.11 54.41 8.99
C SER A 340 -28.94 55.45 9.76
N ILE A 341 -29.06 55.28 11.09
CA ILE A 341 -29.71 56.24 11.99
C ILE A 341 -28.94 57.56 12.00
N LEU A 342 -27.61 57.52 12.09
CA LEU A 342 -26.77 58.72 12.00
C LEU A 342 -26.99 59.48 10.68
N LEU A 343 -27.10 58.77 9.56
CA LEU A 343 -27.37 59.38 8.26
C LEU A 343 -28.76 60.04 8.21
N ALA A 344 -29.78 59.40 8.77
CA ALA A 344 -31.13 59.96 8.86
C ALA A 344 -31.17 61.20 9.78
N ALA A 345 -30.50 61.14 10.92
CA ALA A 345 -30.35 62.27 11.85
C ALA A 345 -29.61 63.45 11.19
N LEU A 346 -28.54 63.18 10.43
CA LEU A 346 -27.82 64.19 9.67
C LEU A 346 -28.74 64.89 8.65
N LYS A 347 -29.57 64.11 7.94
CA LYS A 347 -30.57 64.64 7.01
C LYS A 347 -31.56 65.58 7.72
N LYS A 348 -32.07 65.19 8.90
CA LYS A 348 -32.95 66.05 9.70
C LYS A 348 -32.25 67.33 10.20
N SER A 349 -31.02 67.18 10.67
CA SER A 349 -30.21 68.31 11.15
C SER A 349 -30.02 69.37 10.05
N ASN A 350 -29.67 68.92 8.83
CA ASN A 350 -29.56 69.81 7.67
C ASN A 350 -30.88 70.49 7.32
N GLN A 351 -32.01 69.77 7.36
CA GLN A 351 -33.33 70.38 7.14
C GLN A 351 -33.63 71.49 8.14
N ARG A 352 -33.28 71.30 9.43
CA ARG A 352 -33.46 72.34 10.46
C ARG A 352 -32.54 73.54 10.24
N ILE A 353 -31.31 73.31 9.79
CA ILE A 353 -30.36 74.39 9.44
C ILE A 353 -30.91 75.23 8.28
N ASP A 354 -31.45 74.60 7.25
CA ASP A 354 -32.07 75.29 6.11
C ASP A 354 -33.28 76.12 6.56
N GLU A 355 -34.13 75.56 7.43
CA GLU A 355 -35.29 76.26 7.98
C GLU A 355 -34.87 77.48 8.83
N LEU A 356 -33.86 77.33 9.69
CA LEU A 356 -33.31 78.43 10.49
C LEU A 356 -32.70 79.51 9.59
N SER A 357 -31.96 79.12 8.56
CA SER A 357 -31.36 80.05 7.59
C SER A 357 -32.43 80.87 6.87
N TYR A 358 -33.54 80.23 6.48
CA TYR A 358 -34.68 80.91 5.89
C TYR A 358 -35.35 81.89 6.86
N ARG A 359 -35.55 81.49 8.12
CA ARG A 359 -36.14 82.36 9.16
C ARG A 359 -35.25 83.58 9.44
N ILE A 360 -33.93 83.40 9.51
CA ILE A 360 -32.97 84.50 9.68
C ILE A 360 -33.08 85.48 8.50
N ALA A 361 -33.07 84.99 7.26
CA ALA A 361 -33.21 85.83 6.08
C ALA A 361 -34.52 86.63 6.07
N GLN A 362 -35.62 86.04 6.56
CA GLN A 362 -36.89 86.76 6.72
C GLN A 362 -36.82 87.85 7.80
N LEU A 363 -36.16 87.59 8.92
CA LEU A 363 -35.98 88.56 10.01
C LEU A 363 -35.09 89.73 9.57
N GLU A 364 -34.00 89.46 8.86
CA GLU A 364 -33.12 90.48 8.31
C GLU A 364 -33.86 91.40 7.35
N ARG A 365 -34.71 90.86 6.46
CA ARG A 365 -35.55 91.68 5.56
C ARG A 365 -36.54 92.57 6.31
N LYS A 366 -37.05 92.14 7.47
CA LYS A 366 -37.99 92.93 8.28
C LYS A 366 -37.32 94.04 9.10
N ASN A 367 -36.05 93.90 9.46
CA ASN A 367 -35.31 94.90 10.23
C ASN A 367 -34.66 96.01 9.36
N VAL A 368 -34.72 95.89 8.04
CA VAL A 368 -34.18 96.88 7.08
C VAL A 368 -35.29 97.83 6.55
N GLN A 369 -36.53 97.65 6.99
CA GLN A 369 -37.65 98.60 6.81
C GLN A 369 -37.93 99.31 8.13
#